data_AF-A0AAD0U914-F1
#
_entry.id   AF-A0AAD0U914-F1
#
_cell.length_a   1.000
_cell.length_b   1.000
_cell.length_c   1.000
_cell.angle_alpha   90.00
_cell.angle_beta   90.00
_cell.angle_gamma   90.00
#
_symmetry.space_group_name_H-M   'P 1'
#
loop_
_entity.id
_entity.type
_entity.pdbx_description
1 polymer ?
#
loop_
_entity_poly.entity_id
_entity_poly.type
_entity_poly.pdbx_seq_one_letter_code
_entity_poly.pdbx_strand_id
1 'polypeptide(L)'
;MTDLPFDPIQLMREHPEKMRVPGGLLTKKGPQDYVGSVPAITGTLFFDGAHLPEVREAICLCFDDYEAIAKGHLTWLWREEPPEGPNRFAYGDAPSMRKMIEVMKEDDSVTFAYISGRQPHDAGDWEFYVSGLRGWQAKSGGWGTSVLRFSLPLLYVEENPTAFQEIFLSFAKRLKARHGYGGHGLVLSIVRINDNQPFEAFLSEKLKGLDVGRPLGAASVADKGLKTVSWLTAVNHEMVEKVGGLFTIRSELPRDWFALYDYGSGLIIQAGPKPEAAPSDLPMPARLVLPNMLFKEVRTKKVSLHRASIDGEPRLIGWAAEQWLKRFDIDESQLMSYKMKLLDEPKLTKASIRSGRL
;
A
#
# COMPACT_ATOMS: atom_id res chain seq x y z
N MET A 1 -4.80 22.30 11.53
CA MET A 1 -5.59 22.25 10.28
C MET A 1 -5.33 23.55 9.58
N THR A 2 -4.73 23.51 8.40
CA THR A 2 -4.64 24.67 7.50
C THR A 2 -6.08 25.00 7.10
N ASP A 3 -6.52 26.24 7.34
CA ASP A 3 -7.83 26.72 6.93
C ASP A 3 -7.89 26.76 5.40
N LEU A 4 -8.25 25.63 4.80
CA LEU A 4 -8.59 25.58 3.39
C LEU A 4 -9.90 26.38 3.21
N PRO A 5 -10.03 27.19 2.15
CA PRO A 5 -11.21 28.01 1.92
C PRO A 5 -12.48 27.19 1.57
N PHE A 6 -12.41 25.86 1.67
CA PHE A 6 -13.46 24.90 1.38
C PHE A 6 -13.30 23.68 2.28
N ASP A 7 -14.40 22.96 2.53
CA ASP A 7 -14.36 21.64 3.17
C ASP A 7 -13.84 20.60 2.15
N PRO A 8 -12.67 19.98 2.39
CA PRO A 8 -12.11 18.98 1.49
C PRO A 8 -13.02 17.76 1.32
N ILE A 9 -13.78 17.38 2.34
CA ILE A 9 -14.70 16.23 2.29
C ILE A 9 -15.87 16.55 1.37
N GLN A 10 -16.48 17.73 1.55
CA GLN A 10 -17.53 18.21 0.66
C GLN A 10 -17.04 18.33 -0.78
N LEU A 11 -15.84 18.87 -1.00
CA LEU A 11 -15.25 18.98 -2.33
C LEU A 11 -15.07 17.61 -2.98
N MET A 12 -14.57 16.61 -2.26
CA MET A 12 -14.43 15.23 -2.78
C MET A 12 -15.78 14.61 -3.13
N ARG A 13 -16.84 14.91 -2.36
CA ARG A 13 -18.19 14.39 -2.60
C ARG A 13 -18.85 15.01 -3.83
N GLU A 14 -18.74 16.33 -3.98
CA GLU A 14 -19.39 17.08 -5.06
C GLU A 14 -18.58 17.05 -6.37
N HIS A 15 -17.26 16.93 -6.26
CA HIS A 15 -16.32 17.02 -7.38
C HIS A 15 -15.26 15.90 -7.37
N PRO A 16 -15.66 14.62 -7.41
CA PRO A 16 -14.72 13.50 -7.40
C PRO A 16 -13.75 13.53 -8.60
N GLU A 17 -14.12 14.17 -9.72
CA GLU A 17 -13.27 14.39 -10.88
C GLU A 17 -12.04 15.26 -10.56
N LYS A 18 -12.10 16.16 -9.58
CA LYS A 18 -10.96 17.01 -9.19
C LYS A 18 -9.84 16.24 -8.50
N MET A 19 -10.12 15.02 -8.03
CA MET A 19 -9.11 14.13 -7.46
C MET A 19 -8.34 13.35 -8.53
N ARG A 20 -8.79 13.38 -9.79
CA ARG A 20 -8.17 12.63 -10.89
C ARG A 20 -7.02 13.44 -11.50
N VAL A 21 -5.86 12.81 -11.57
CA VAL A 21 -4.68 13.43 -12.18
C VAL A 21 -4.59 13.00 -13.65
N PRO A 22 -4.43 13.94 -14.60
CA PRO A 22 -4.24 13.60 -16.00
C PRO A 22 -3.04 12.68 -16.22
N GLY A 23 -3.22 11.73 -17.14
CA GLY A 23 -2.19 10.79 -17.55
C GLY A 23 -0.96 11.48 -18.12
N GLY A 24 0.23 11.06 -17.70
CA GLY A 24 1.48 11.61 -18.25
C GLY A 24 1.75 13.08 -17.92
N LEU A 25 1.10 13.65 -16.90
CA LEU A 25 1.14 15.08 -16.55
C LEU A 25 2.56 15.69 -16.53
N LEU A 26 3.54 14.97 -15.99
CA LEU A 26 4.95 15.41 -15.89
C LEU A 26 5.87 14.66 -16.86
N THR A 27 5.33 14.14 -17.96
CA THR A 27 6.12 13.57 -19.06
C THR A 27 6.38 14.63 -20.13
N LYS A 28 7.35 14.38 -21.03
CA LYS A 28 7.64 15.25 -22.17
C LYS A 28 6.45 15.50 -23.09
N LYS A 29 5.52 14.53 -23.19
CA LYS A 29 4.31 14.64 -24.01
C LYS A 29 3.22 15.52 -23.36
N GLY A 30 3.40 15.89 -22.08
CA GLY A 30 2.40 16.60 -21.30
C GLY A 30 1.19 15.73 -20.95
N PRO A 31 0.12 16.34 -20.38
CA PRO A 31 -1.10 15.64 -20.00
C PRO A 31 -1.77 15.01 -21.23
N GLN A 32 -2.23 13.77 -21.06
CA GLN A 32 -2.90 12.95 -22.06
C GLN A 32 -4.35 12.67 -21.64
N ASP A 33 -5.20 12.28 -22.60
CA ASP A 33 -6.62 12.01 -22.40
C ASP A 33 -6.87 10.63 -21.75
N TYR A 34 -6.44 10.50 -20.50
CA TYR A 34 -6.77 9.40 -19.59
C TYR A 34 -6.47 9.79 -18.15
N VAL A 35 -6.96 9.02 -17.18
CA VAL A 35 -6.65 9.22 -15.76
C VAL A 35 -5.33 8.52 -15.41
N GLY A 36 -4.30 9.30 -15.11
CA GLY A 36 -2.97 8.80 -14.77
C GLY A 36 -2.85 8.26 -13.37
N SER A 37 -3.48 8.95 -12.42
CA SER A 37 -3.53 8.53 -11.03
C SER A 37 -4.70 9.12 -10.26
N VAL A 38 -5.04 8.47 -9.14
CA VAL A 38 -6.05 8.93 -8.18
C VAL A 38 -5.52 8.73 -6.76
N PRO A 39 -5.61 9.72 -5.85
CA PRO A 39 -5.24 9.53 -4.45
C PRO A 39 -6.27 8.67 -3.72
N ALA A 40 -5.76 7.75 -2.91
CA ALA A 40 -6.56 6.78 -2.16
C ALA A 40 -5.82 6.36 -0.88
N ILE A 41 -6.51 5.63 -0.01
CA ILE A 41 -5.82 4.85 1.02
C ILE A 41 -5.48 3.50 0.41
N THR A 42 -4.19 3.19 0.34
CA THR A 42 -3.68 1.97 -0.27
C THR A 42 -3.06 1.06 0.77
N GLY A 43 -3.23 -0.24 0.62
CA GLY A 43 -2.62 -1.27 1.45
C GLY A 43 -1.81 -2.21 0.60
N THR A 44 -0.58 -2.53 1.01
CA THR A 44 0.29 -3.48 0.33
C THR A 44 0.78 -4.52 1.32
N LEU A 45 0.66 -5.80 0.98
CA LEU A 45 1.09 -6.95 1.77
C LEU A 45 1.99 -7.85 0.93
N PHE A 46 3.10 -8.29 1.51
CA PHE A 46 4.03 -9.23 0.90
C PHE A 46 3.90 -10.61 1.54
N PHE A 47 3.82 -11.64 0.72
CA PHE A 47 3.56 -13.01 1.17
C PHE A 47 4.22 -14.04 0.26
N ASP A 48 4.31 -15.27 0.74
CA ASP A 48 4.92 -16.37 -0.01
C ASP A 48 3.87 -17.35 -0.54
N GLY A 49 4.30 -18.24 -1.43
CA GLY A 49 3.53 -19.43 -1.75
C GLY A 49 2.33 -19.20 -2.67
N ALA A 50 2.25 -18.10 -3.42
CA ALA A 50 1.13 -17.85 -4.35
C ALA A 50 0.95 -18.93 -5.46
N HIS A 51 1.94 -19.81 -5.66
CA HIS A 51 1.84 -20.99 -6.53
C HIS A 51 1.11 -22.17 -5.87
N LEU A 52 0.94 -22.15 -4.55
CA LEU A 52 0.30 -23.21 -3.77
C LEU A 52 -1.22 -23.07 -3.78
N PRO A 53 -1.99 -24.16 -3.93
CA PRO A 53 -3.46 -24.12 -3.98
C PRO A 53 -4.11 -23.42 -2.79
N GLU A 54 -3.64 -23.68 -1.57
CA GLU A 54 -4.19 -23.10 -0.34
C GLU A 54 -3.98 -21.57 -0.25
N VAL A 55 -2.87 -21.07 -0.81
CA VAL A 55 -2.62 -19.62 -0.85
C VAL A 55 -3.43 -18.97 -1.97
N ARG A 56 -3.62 -19.65 -3.10
CA ARG A 56 -4.54 -19.18 -4.16
C ARG A 56 -5.97 -19.08 -3.65
N GLU A 57 -6.40 -20.03 -2.84
CA GLU A 57 -7.67 -19.94 -2.13
C GLU A 57 -7.73 -18.75 -1.18
N ALA A 58 -6.66 -18.51 -0.41
CA ALA A 58 -6.58 -17.32 0.45
C ALA A 58 -6.66 -16.01 -0.35
N ILE A 59 -6.06 -15.95 -1.55
CA ILE A 59 -6.17 -14.80 -2.47
C ILE A 59 -7.62 -14.61 -2.94
N CYS A 60 -8.31 -15.70 -3.35
CA CYS A 60 -9.73 -15.64 -3.69
C CYS A 60 -10.56 -15.07 -2.55
N LEU A 61 -10.34 -15.54 -1.33
CA LEU A 61 -11.06 -15.06 -0.15
C LEU A 61 -10.76 -13.59 0.17
N CYS A 62 -9.52 -13.12 -0.04
CA CYS A 62 -9.21 -11.69 0.05
C CYS A 62 -9.99 -10.89 -1.00
N PHE A 63 -10.11 -11.42 -2.22
CA PHE A 63 -10.90 -10.77 -3.26
C PHE A 63 -12.40 -10.79 -2.94
N ASP A 64 -12.95 -11.88 -2.40
CA ASP A 64 -14.35 -11.98 -2.00
C ASP A 64 -14.70 -10.89 -0.95
N ASP A 65 -13.83 -10.70 0.06
CA ASP A 65 -13.96 -9.63 1.07
C ASP A 65 -13.90 -8.23 0.43
N TYR A 66 -13.00 -8.01 -0.54
CA TYR A 66 -12.88 -6.73 -1.25
C TYR A 66 -14.08 -6.46 -2.16
N GLU A 67 -14.48 -7.46 -2.93
CA GLU A 67 -15.59 -7.41 -3.88
C GLU A 67 -16.91 -7.10 -3.17
N ALA A 68 -17.10 -7.61 -1.95
CA ALA A 68 -18.28 -7.31 -1.13
C ALA A 68 -18.54 -5.80 -0.95
N ILE A 69 -17.50 -4.97 -0.95
CA ILE A 69 -17.63 -3.50 -0.86
C ILE A 69 -17.34 -2.77 -2.18
N ALA A 70 -16.53 -3.36 -3.07
CA ALA A 70 -16.05 -2.69 -4.29
C ALA A 70 -16.87 -3.04 -5.54
N LYS A 71 -17.69 -4.11 -5.53
CA LYS A 71 -18.37 -4.66 -6.71
C LYS A 71 -19.14 -3.63 -7.54
N GLY A 72 -19.79 -2.66 -6.90
CA GLY A 72 -20.52 -1.59 -7.58
C GLY A 72 -19.64 -0.56 -8.31
N HIS A 73 -18.33 -0.61 -8.09
CA HIS A 73 -17.35 0.35 -8.60
C HIS A 73 -16.36 -0.26 -9.60
N LEU A 74 -16.15 -1.58 -9.58
CA LEU A 74 -15.21 -2.26 -10.47
C LEU A 74 -15.72 -2.27 -11.91
N THR A 75 -14.84 -1.93 -12.85
CA THR A 75 -15.18 -1.76 -14.27
C THR A 75 -14.34 -2.65 -15.18
N TRP A 76 -13.08 -2.94 -14.80
CA TRP A 76 -12.17 -3.72 -15.63
C TRP A 76 -11.36 -4.71 -14.80
N LEU A 77 -11.03 -5.83 -15.44
CA LEU A 77 -10.07 -6.81 -14.98
C LEU A 77 -8.92 -6.92 -16.01
N TRP A 78 -7.68 -6.87 -15.53
CA TRP A 78 -6.48 -7.26 -16.26
C TRP A 78 -5.83 -8.51 -15.67
N ARG A 79 -5.27 -9.35 -16.53
CA ARG A 79 -4.47 -10.53 -16.17
C ARG A 79 -3.19 -10.54 -16.98
N GLU A 80 -2.11 -11.05 -16.40
CA GLU A 80 -0.84 -11.23 -17.11
C GLU A 80 -0.67 -12.71 -17.47
N GLU A 81 -0.45 -12.99 -18.76
CA GLU A 81 -0.25 -14.34 -19.30
C GLU A 81 -1.26 -15.39 -18.78
N PRO A 82 -2.58 -15.14 -18.91
CA PRO A 82 -3.55 -16.13 -18.45
C PRO A 82 -3.42 -17.43 -19.26
N PRO A 83 -3.55 -18.60 -18.63
CA PRO A 83 -3.49 -19.87 -19.35
C PRO A 83 -4.61 -20.01 -20.39
N GLU A 84 -5.78 -19.42 -20.10
CA GLU A 84 -6.96 -19.42 -20.98
C GLU A 84 -7.70 -18.07 -20.96
N GLY A 85 -8.34 -17.75 -22.09
CA GLY A 85 -9.15 -16.55 -22.26
C GLY A 85 -8.34 -15.26 -22.43
N PRO A 86 -9.00 -14.10 -22.58
CA PRO A 86 -8.33 -12.83 -22.79
C PRO A 86 -7.59 -12.35 -21.53
N ASN A 87 -6.59 -11.51 -21.75
CA ASN A 87 -5.84 -10.82 -20.68
C ASN A 87 -6.59 -9.59 -20.11
N ARG A 88 -7.78 -9.29 -20.63
CA ARG A 88 -8.61 -8.16 -20.22
C ARG A 88 -10.10 -8.48 -20.35
N PHE A 89 -10.89 -8.07 -19.37
CA PHE A 89 -12.35 -8.13 -19.39
C PHE A 89 -12.96 -6.81 -18.89
N ALA A 90 -14.14 -6.46 -19.38
CA ALA A 90 -15.06 -5.65 -18.59
C ALA A 90 -15.48 -6.48 -17.37
N TYR A 91 -15.50 -5.87 -16.19
CA TYR A 91 -15.67 -6.61 -14.93
C TYR A 91 -16.98 -7.42 -14.88
N GLY A 92 -18.09 -6.87 -15.37
CA GLY A 92 -19.39 -7.55 -15.41
C GLY A 92 -19.44 -8.81 -16.29
N ASP A 93 -18.51 -8.93 -17.25
CA ASP A 93 -18.41 -10.07 -18.17
C ASP A 93 -17.31 -11.07 -17.75
N ALA A 94 -16.53 -10.74 -16.72
CA ALA A 94 -15.42 -11.56 -16.27
C ALA A 94 -15.93 -12.81 -15.52
N PRO A 95 -15.34 -14.00 -15.77
CA PRO A 95 -15.49 -15.12 -14.84
C PRO A 95 -15.00 -14.72 -13.44
N SER A 96 -15.51 -15.37 -12.38
CA SER A 96 -15.01 -15.12 -11.03
C SER A 96 -13.52 -15.48 -10.91
N MET A 97 -12.79 -14.79 -10.01
CA MET A 97 -11.38 -15.07 -9.74
C MET A 97 -11.13 -16.56 -9.47
N ARG A 98 -11.99 -17.15 -8.65
CA ARG A 98 -11.94 -18.57 -8.26
C ARG A 98 -12.00 -19.49 -9.48
N LYS A 99 -12.95 -19.28 -10.39
CA LYS A 99 -13.06 -20.06 -11.64
C LYS A 99 -11.83 -19.89 -12.53
N MET A 100 -11.24 -18.69 -12.57
CA MET A 100 -10.01 -18.47 -13.32
C MET A 100 -8.79 -19.14 -12.67
N ILE A 101 -8.74 -19.23 -11.34
CA ILE A 101 -7.67 -19.88 -10.58
C ILE A 101 -7.75 -21.41 -10.65
N GLU A 102 -8.95 -21.99 -10.73
CA GLU A 102 -9.18 -23.45 -10.79
C GLU A 102 -8.43 -24.14 -11.95
N VAL A 103 -8.28 -23.46 -13.08
CA VAL A 103 -7.59 -24.01 -14.27
C VAL A 103 -6.07 -23.76 -14.24
N MET A 104 -5.57 -23.00 -13.28
CA MET A 104 -4.16 -22.62 -13.21
C MET A 104 -3.30 -23.73 -12.58
N LYS A 105 -2.17 -24.02 -13.21
CA LYS A 105 -1.12 -24.91 -12.71
C LYS A 105 -0.13 -24.16 -11.83
N GLU A 106 0.75 -24.88 -11.14
CA GLU A 106 1.73 -24.33 -10.20
C GLU A 106 2.61 -23.22 -10.81
N ASP A 107 3.02 -23.38 -12.06
CA ASP A 107 3.92 -22.44 -12.76
C ASP A 107 3.20 -21.36 -13.59
N ASP A 108 1.87 -21.29 -13.49
CA ASP A 108 1.09 -20.22 -14.12
C ASP A 108 1.16 -18.94 -13.29
N SER A 109 1.17 -17.79 -13.97
CA SER A 109 1.26 -16.47 -13.32
C SER A 109 -0.05 -16.09 -12.64
N VAL A 110 -0.04 -15.99 -11.31
CA VAL A 110 -1.19 -15.47 -10.54
C VAL A 110 -1.15 -13.96 -10.54
N THR A 111 -1.63 -13.35 -11.62
CA THR A 111 -1.69 -11.88 -11.75
C THR A 111 -3.11 -11.43 -12.09
N PHE A 112 -3.73 -10.66 -11.20
CA PHE A 112 -5.04 -10.06 -11.41
C PHE A 112 -5.01 -8.59 -10.97
N ALA A 113 -5.59 -7.71 -11.79
CA ALA A 113 -5.81 -6.31 -11.43
C ALA A 113 -7.27 -5.93 -11.73
N TYR A 114 -8.09 -5.81 -10.69
CA TYR A 114 -9.44 -5.29 -10.76
C TYR A 114 -9.40 -3.79 -10.44
N ILE A 115 -9.95 -2.96 -11.32
CA ILE A 115 -9.86 -1.50 -11.21
C ILE A 115 -11.22 -0.82 -11.45
N SER A 116 -11.40 0.39 -10.92
CA SER A 116 -12.59 1.25 -11.16
C SER A 116 -12.40 2.34 -12.24
N GLY A 117 -11.33 2.26 -13.05
CA GLY A 117 -11.09 3.21 -14.13
C GLY A 117 -12.23 3.23 -15.16
N ARG A 118 -12.62 4.39 -15.67
CA ARG A 118 -13.71 4.46 -16.68
C ARG A 118 -13.30 3.72 -17.95
N GLN A 119 -12.11 4.00 -18.45
CA GLN A 119 -11.45 3.26 -19.53
C GLN A 119 -10.53 2.18 -18.94
N PRO A 120 -10.20 1.13 -19.70
CA PRO A 120 -9.34 0.04 -19.18
C PRO A 120 -7.92 0.48 -18.84
N HIS A 121 -7.50 1.67 -19.27
CA HIS A 121 -6.19 2.25 -18.97
C HIS A 121 -6.27 3.46 -18.01
N ASP A 122 -7.46 3.80 -17.51
CA ASP A 122 -7.61 4.82 -16.48
C ASP A 122 -7.24 4.22 -15.12
N ALA A 123 -6.59 5.02 -14.27
CA ALA A 123 -6.55 4.73 -12.83
C ALA A 123 -7.95 4.89 -12.22
N GLY A 124 -8.23 4.08 -11.20
CA GLY A 124 -9.41 4.18 -10.35
C GLY A 124 -9.02 4.27 -8.88
N ASP A 125 -9.89 4.81 -8.04
CA ASP A 125 -9.75 4.87 -6.58
C ASP A 125 -10.02 3.52 -5.89
N TRP A 126 -10.67 2.58 -6.59
CA TRP A 126 -10.79 1.18 -6.21
C TRP A 126 -9.85 0.34 -7.09
N GLU A 127 -8.89 -0.32 -6.44
CA GLU A 127 -7.96 -1.27 -7.02
C GLU A 127 -7.86 -2.50 -6.13
N PHE A 128 -7.89 -3.68 -6.73
CA PHE A 128 -7.36 -4.92 -6.15
C PHE A 128 -6.36 -5.51 -7.14
N TYR A 129 -5.10 -5.53 -6.73
CA TYR A 129 -3.98 -6.03 -7.51
C TYR A 129 -3.27 -7.15 -6.75
N VAL A 130 -3.07 -8.29 -7.40
CA VAL A 130 -2.23 -9.36 -6.87
C VAL A 130 -1.25 -9.80 -7.94
N SER A 131 -0.01 -10.07 -7.55
CA SER A 131 0.97 -10.77 -8.37
C SER A 131 1.71 -11.80 -7.53
N GLY A 132 1.54 -13.06 -7.92
CA GLY A 132 2.13 -14.23 -7.33
C GLY A 132 3.37 -14.73 -8.06
N LEU A 133 4.39 -15.14 -7.31
CA LEU A 133 5.50 -15.89 -7.87
C LEU A 133 5.03 -17.26 -8.36
N ARG A 134 5.49 -17.66 -9.55
CA ARG A 134 5.33 -19.01 -10.09
C ARG A 134 6.07 -20.03 -9.23
N GLY A 135 5.69 -21.31 -9.33
CA GLY A 135 6.33 -22.41 -8.58
C GLY A 135 7.84 -22.45 -8.75
N TRP A 136 8.33 -22.39 -10.00
CA TRP A 136 9.76 -22.37 -10.28
C TRP A 136 10.47 -21.14 -9.70
N GLN A 137 9.84 -19.95 -9.74
CA GLN A 137 10.44 -18.73 -9.17
C GLN A 137 10.57 -18.83 -7.65
N ALA A 138 9.54 -19.35 -6.99
CA ALA A 138 9.54 -19.58 -5.55
C ALA A 138 10.61 -20.60 -5.13
N LYS A 139 10.80 -21.67 -5.92
CA LYS A 139 11.81 -22.72 -5.66
C LYS A 139 13.25 -22.26 -5.94
N SER A 140 13.48 -21.46 -6.97
CA SER A 140 14.82 -20.98 -7.32
C SER A 140 15.36 -19.94 -6.32
N GLY A 141 14.49 -19.24 -5.59
CA GLY A 141 14.88 -18.15 -4.70
C GLY A 141 15.36 -16.90 -5.46
N GLY A 142 15.56 -15.80 -4.74
CA GLY A 142 16.09 -14.55 -5.30
C GLY A 142 15.10 -13.67 -6.06
N TRP A 143 13.85 -14.13 -6.27
CA TRP A 143 12.76 -13.36 -6.89
C TRP A 143 11.99 -12.47 -5.90
N GLY A 144 12.32 -12.54 -4.60
CA GLY A 144 11.61 -11.84 -3.54
C GLY A 144 10.35 -12.58 -3.12
N THR A 145 9.24 -11.86 -3.06
CA THR A 145 7.93 -12.34 -2.54
C THR A 145 6.81 -12.13 -3.56
N SER A 146 5.63 -12.68 -3.27
CA SER A 146 4.38 -12.28 -3.92
C SER A 146 3.83 -11.01 -3.25
N VAL A 147 2.97 -10.28 -3.96
CA VAL A 147 2.40 -9.02 -3.46
C VAL A 147 0.92 -8.93 -3.72
N LEU A 148 0.17 -8.45 -2.74
CA LEU A 148 -1.20 -7.99 -2.87
C LEU A 148 -1.23 -6.50 -2.52
N ARG A 149 -1.79 -5.69 -3.42
CA ARG A 149 -2.14 -4.29 -3.17
C ARG A 149 -3.63 -4.08 -3.34
N PHE A 150 -4.24 -3.28 -2.49
CA PHE A 150 -5.61 -2.82 -2.67
C PHE A 150 -5.74 -1.34 -2.31
N SER A 151 -6.82 -0.71 -2.76
CA SER A 151 -7.16 0.67 -2.38
C SER A 151 -8.63 0.83 -2.02
N LEU A 152 -8.88 1.76 -1.11
CA LEU A 152 -10.20 2.32 -0.83
C LEU A 152 -10.16 3.84 -1.07
N PRO A 153 -11.22 4.45 -1.64
CA PRO A 153 -11.30 5.89 -1.83
C PRO A 153 -11.16 6.63 -0.50
N LEU A 154 -10.55 7.83 -0.54
CA LEU A 154 -10.38 8.67 0.66
C LEU A 154 -11.71 8.93 1.38
N LEU A 155 -12.76 9.27 0.62
CA LEU A 155 -14.10 9.53 1.16
C LEU A 155 -14.70 8.29 1.83
N TYR A 156 -14.52 7.11 1.24
CA TYR A 156 -15.03 5.87 1.83
C TYR A 156 -14.39 5.58 3.20
N VAL A 157 -13.08 5.81 3.34
CA VAL A 157 -12.37 5.61 4.61
C VAL A 157 -12.78 6.67 5.65
N GLU A 158 -13.03 7.90 5.23
CA GLU A 158 -13.53 8.96 6.12
C GLU A 158 -14.93 8.61 6.68
N GLU A 159 -15.81 8.06 5.82
CA GLU A 159 -17.17 7.65 6.21
C GLU A 159 -17.20 6.32 6.98
N ASN A 160 -16.17 5.47 6.80
CA ASN A 160 -16.08 4.14 7.38
C ASN A 160 -14.71 3.96 8.09
N PRO A 161 -14.52 4.57 9.28
CA PRO A 161 -13.21 4.80 9.89
C PRO A 161 -12.42 3.55 10.32
N THR A 162 -13.03 2.36 10.28
CA THR A 162 -12.37 1.07 10.58
C THR A 162 -12.30 0.11 9.39
N ALA A 163 -12.99 0.40 8.28
CA ALA A 163 -13.13 -0.55 7.18
C ALA A 163 -11.78 -0.91 6.53
N PHE A 164 -10.88 0.08 6.40
CA PHE A 164 -9.55 -0.17 5.86
C PHE A 164 -8.71 -1.07 6.78
N GLN A 165 -8.74 -0.82 8.10
CA GLN A 165 -8.03 -1.63 9.09
C GLN A 165 -8.55 -3.07 9.12
N GLU A 166 -9.86 -3.26 9.00
CA GLU A 166 -10.50 -4.58 8.98
C GLU A 166 -10.05 -5.41 7.77
N ILE A 167 -10.09 -4.83 6.57
CA ILE A 167 -9.64 -5.49 5.35
C ILE A 167 -8.14 -5.77 5.40
N PHE A 168 -7.33 -4.78 5.79
CA PHE A 168 -5.88 -4.94 5.89
C PHE A 168 -5.49 -6.08 6.84
N LEU A 169 -6.14 -6.15 8.00
CA LEU A 169 -5.94 -7.23 8.97
C LEU A 169 -6.41 -8.59 8.43
N SER A 170 -7.59 -8.66 7.82
CA SER A 170 -8.13 -9.89 7.21
C SER A 170 -7.12 -10.45 6.20
N PHE A 171 -6.60 -9.59 5.32
CA PHE A 171 -5.68 -10.00 4.26
C PHE A 171 -4.34 -10.42 4.83
N ALA A 172 -3.78 -9.66 5.79
CA ALA A 172 -2.53 -10.01 6.44
C ALA A 172 -2.61 -11.39 7.10
N LYS A 173 -3.73 -11.70 7.76
CA LYS A 173 -3.99 -13.00 8.39
C LYS A 173 -4.13 -14.12 7.36
N ARG A 174 -5.00 -13.96 6.35
CA ARG A 174 -5.26 -14.99 5.33
C ARG A 174 -4.01 -15.35 4.54
N LEU A 175 -3.22 -14.35 4.17
CA LEU A 175 -1.99 -14.53 3.39
C LEU A 175 -0.76 -14.83 4.23
N LYS A 176 -0.88 -14.85 5.58
CA LYS A 176 0.25 -14.97 6.51
C LYS A 176 1.38 -14.01 6.13
N ALA A 177 1.02 -12.74 5.93
CA ALA A 177 1.93 -11.75 5.35
C ALA A 177 3.24 -11.65 6.12
N ARG A 178 4.37 -11.57 5.40
CA ARG A 178 5.70 -11.32 5.97
C ARG A 178 5.78 -9.92 6.57
N HIS A 179 5.27 -8.95 5.83
CA HIS A 179 5.11 -7.56 6.26
C HIS A 179 4.26 -6.82 5.23
N GLY A 180 3.95 -5.58 5.54
CA GLY A 180 3.22 -4.69 4.66
C GLY A 180 2.93 -3.36 5.31
N TYR A 181 2.26 -2.48 4.57
CA TYR A 181 1.95 -1.14 5.02
C TYR A 181 0.64 -0.66 4.40
N GLY A 182 -0.04 0.25 5.09
CA GLY A 182 -1.26 0.87 4.64
C GLY A 182 -1.36 2.33 5.03
N GLY A 183 -1.80 3.19 4.11
CA GLY A 183 -1.87 4.64 4.32
C GLY A 183 -2.13 5.38 3.01
N HIS A 184 -1.85 6.69 2.98
CA HIS A 184 -1.99 7.51 1.77
C HIS A 184 -1.11 6.97 0.65
N GLY A 185 -1.67 6.84 -0.55
CA GLY A 185 -0.95 6.46 -1.76
C GLY A 185 -1.61 7.03 -3.01
N LEU A 186 -0.94 6.87 -4.15
CA LEU A 186 -1.52 7.12 -5.47
C LEU A 186 -1.79 5.80 -6.17
N VAL A 187 -3.03 5.55 -6.57
CA VAL A 187 -3.33 4.47 -7.51
C VAL A 187 -2.94 4.99 -8.89
N LEU A 188 -1.91 4.39 -9.51
CA LEU A 188 -1.46 4.73 -10.85
C LEU A 188 -2.19 3.85 -11.87
N SER A 189 -2.31 4.32 -13.11
CA SER A 189 -2.77 3.47 -14.21
C SER A 189 -1.90 2.22 -14.32
N ILE A 190 -2.49 1.04 -14.08
CA ILE A 190 -1.75 -0.23 -13.97
C ILE A 190 -1.04 -0.60 -15.28
N VAL A 191 -1.62 -0.22 -16.43
CA VAL A 191 -1.07 -0.46 -17.77
C VAL A 191 -0.22 0.69 -18.32
N ARG A 192 -0.22 1.86 -17.67
CA ARG A 192 0.60 3.03 -18.05
C ARG A 192 1.41 3.55 -16.86
N ILE A 193 1.87 2.65 -16.00
CA ILE A 193 2.51 3.02 -14.73
C ILE A 193 3.72 3.93 -14.94
N ASN A 194 4.53 3.65 -15.96
CA ASN A 194 5.77 4.40 -16.24
C ASN A 194 5.47 5.88 -16.55
N ASP A 195 4.39 6.18 -17.27
CA ASP A 195 4.04 7.55 -17.65
C ASP A 195 3.59 8.38 -16.44
N ASN A 196 3.15 7.72 -15.36
CA ASN A 196 2.50 8.35 -14.21
C ASN A 196 3.38 8.40 -12.94
N GLN A 197 4.48 7.65 -12.89
CA GLN A 197 5.43 7.75 -11.77
C GLN A 197 6.08 9.14 -11.59
N PRO A 198 6.28 9.97 -12.63
CA PRO A 198 6.85 11.31 -12.44
C PRO A 198 6.00 12.21 -11.53
N PHE A 199 4.67 12.13 -11.66
CA PHE A 199 3.77 12.84 -10.76
C PHE A 199 3.82 12.27 -9.34
N GLU A 200 3.90 10.94 -9.20
CA GLU A 200 4.09 10.30 -7.89
C GLU A 200 5.40 10.73 -7.21
N ALA A 201 6.51 10.82 -7.98
CA ALA A 201 7.79 11.31 -7.47
C ALA A 201 7.66 12.76 -6.98
N PHE A 202 7.08 13.65 -7.79
CA PHE A 202 6.83 15.04 -7.41
C PHE A 202 5.98 15.15 -6.13
N LEU A 203 4.89 14.38 -6.03
CA LEU A 203 4.01 14.46 -4.87
C LEU A 203 4.69 13.93 -3.60
N SER A 204 5.56 12.93 -3.73
CA SER A 204 6.31 12.36 -2.59
C SER A 204 7.27 13.34 -1.92
N GLU A 205 7.77 14.33 -2.67
CA GLU A 205 8.59 15.41 -2.11
C GLU A 205 7.75 16.37 -1.27
N LYS A 206 6.45 16.48 -1.55
CA LYS A 206 5.50 17.35 -0.83
C LYS A 206 4.84 16.63 0.35
N LEU A 207 4.59 15.33 0.22
CA LEU A 207 3.87 14.52 1.21
C LEU A 207 4.72 13.33 1.63
N LYS A 208 5.45 13.46 2.74
CA LYS A 208 6.33 12.40 3.25
C LYS A 208 5.56 11.16 3.71
N GLY A 209 4.27 11.29 4.00
CA GLY A 209 3.42 10.17 4.42
C GLY A 209 2.92 9.30 3.27
N LEU A 210 3.13 9.73 2.02
CA LEU A 210 2.67 9.05 0.81
C LEU A 210 3.50 7.78 0.54
N ASP A 211 2.84 6.64 0.35
CA ASP A 211 3.44 5.45 -0.26
C ASP A 211 3.63 5.66 -1.77
N VAL A 212 4.76 5.18 -2.28
CA VAL A 212 5.17 5.36 -3.66
C VAL A 212 5.77 4.10 -4.26
N GLY A 213 5.69 3.99 -5.58
CA GLY A 213 6.41 2.99 -6.34
C GLY A 213 5.62 1.71 -6.57
N ARG A 214 6.19 0.86 -7.44
CA ARG A 214 5.48 -0.29 -8.00
C ARG A 214 5.42 -1.43 -6.98
N PRO A 215 4.26 -2.09 -6.78
CA PRO A 215 4.16 -3.23 -5.87
C PRO A 215 5.20 -4.33 -6.18
N LEU A 216 5.36 -4.68 -7.46
CA LEU A 216 6.36 -5.65 -7.92
C LEU A 216 7.81 -5.23 -7.64
N GLY A 217 8.11 -3.93 -7.75
CA GLY A 217 9.45 -3.40 -7.47
C GLY A 217 9.80 -3.54 -5.99
N ALA A 218 8.83 -3.36 -5.11
CA ALA A 218 8.96 -3.61 -3.68
C ALA A 218 9.01 -5.11 -3.35
N ALA A 219 8.19 -5.92 -4.02
CA ALA A 219 8.10 -7.36 -3.79
C ALA A 219 9.42 -8.09 -4.05
N SER A 220 10.21 -7.62 -5.02
CA SER A 220 11.53 -8.19 -5.39
C SER A 220 12.62 -8.08 -4.31
N VAL A 221 12.37 -7.30 -3.25
CA VAL A 221 13.27 -7.14 -2.11
C VAL A 221 12.57 -7.27 -0.77
N ALA A 222 11.29 -7.63 -0.75
CA ALA A 222 10.52 -7.74 0.48
C ALA A 222 10.94 -8.96 1.33
N ASP A 223 11.61 -9.95 0.76
CA ASP A 223 12.30 -11.01 1.51
C ASP A 223 13.48 -10.47 2.34
N LYS A 224 14.04 -9.31 1.96
CA LYS A 224 15.22 -8.70 2.59
C LYS A 224 14.89 -7.68 3.68
N GLY A 225 13.62 -7.32 3.85
CA GLY A 225 13.20 -6.42 4.91
C GLY A 225 11.99 -5.56 4.57
N LEU A 226 11.55 -4.80 5.57
CA LEU A 226 10.42 -3.88 5.47
C LEU A 226 10.76 -2.75 4.49
N LYS A 227 9.85 -2.42 3.56
CA LYS A 227 10.03 -1.24 2.68
C LYS A 227 9.86 0.06 3.45
N THR A 228 8.79 0.18 4.23
CA THR A 228 8.47 1.43 4.94
C THR A 228 7.51 1.17 6.09
N VAL A 229 7.41 2.14 7.00
CA VAL A 229 6.30 2.26 7.95
C VAL A 229 5.25 3.23 7.40
N SER A 230 4.00 3.03 7.77
CA SER A 230 2.90 3.93 7.42
C SER A 230 1.86 3.95 8.55
N TRP A 231 0.67 4.48 8.27
CA TRP A 231 -0.44 4.47 9.23
C TRP A 231 -0.73 3.07 9.76
N LEU A 232 -0.81 2.07 8.88
CA LEU A 232 -0.76 0.65 9.26
C LEU A 232 0.58 0.08 8.82
N THR A 233 1.20 -0.72 9.67
CA THR A 233 2.44 -1.46 9.36
C THR A 233 2.30 -2.88 9.89
N ALA A 234 2.29 -3.87 8.99
CA ALA A 234 2.33 -5.29 9.34
C ALA A 234 3.79 -5.76 9.40
N VAL A 235 4.16 -6.50 10.45
CA VAL A 235 5.48 -7.12 10.61
C VAL A 235 5.32 -8.55 11.14
N ASN A 236 6.02 -9.51 10.56
CA ASN A 236 5.99 -10.89 11.04
C ASN A 236 6.72 -11.06 12.38
N HIS A 237 6.54 -12.22 13.00
CA HIS A 237 7.19 -12.54 14.28
C HIS A 237 8.72 -12.43 14.24
N GLU A 238 9.36 -12.81 13.12
CA GLU A 238 10.82 -12.70 12.97
C GLU A 238 11.28 -11.23 13.10
N MET A 239 10.58 -10.30 12.46
CA MET A 239 10.86 -8.87 12.58
C MET A 239 10.56 -8.34 13.98
N VAL A 240 9.48 -8.80 14.61
CA VAL A 240 9.13 -8.44 16.00
C VAL A 240 10.22 -8.88 16.97
N GLU A 241 10.73 -10.10 16.85
CA GLU A 241 11.82 -10.61 17.68
C GLU A 241 13.12 -9.81 17.49
N LYS A 242 13.46 -9.48 16.23
CA LYS A 242 14.64 -8.68 15.90
C LYS A 242 14.65 -7.30 16.56
N VAL A 243 13.48 -6.68 16.77
CA VAL A 243 13.36 -5.38 17.47
C VAL A 243 13.14 -5.51 18.97
N GLY A 244 13.39 -6.70 19.56
CA GLY A 244 13.28 -6.94 21.01
C GLY A 244 11.90 -7.40 21.49
N GLY A 245 11.01 -7.79 20.58
CA GLY A 245 9.73 -8.41 20.90
C GLY A 245 8.61 -7.43 21.27
N LEU A 246 7.43 -8.00 21.57
CA LEU A 246 6.21 -7.23 21.87
C LEU A 246 6.37 -6.27 23.06
N PHE A 247 7.18 -6.64 24.07
CA PHE A 247 7.44 -5.77 25.22
C PHE A 247 8.12 -4.47 24.79
N THR A 248 9.19 -4.57 23.99
CA THR A 248 9.89 -3.40 23.45
C THR A 248 8.99 -2.56 22.56
N ILE A 249 8.22 -3.18 21.67
CA ILE A 249 7.25 -2.46 20.82
C ILE A 249 6.25 -1.67 21.67
N ARG A 250 5.69 -2.26 22.74
CA ARG A 250 4.74 -1.57 23.64
C ARG A 250 5.38 -0.43 24.42
N SER A 251 6.65 -0.57 24.81
CA SER A 251 7.40 0.47 25.51
C SER A 251 7.69 1.65 24.59
N GLU A 252 8.12 1.37 23.35
CA GLU A 252 8.48 2.40 22.38
C GLU A 252 7.28 3.05 21.71
N LEU A 253 6.15 2.34 21.60
CA LEU A 253 4.92 2.78 20.94
C LEU A 253 3.74 2.77 21.93
N PRO A 254 3.54 3.85 22.71
CA PRO A 254 2.54 3.87 23.79
C PRO A 254 1.10 3.78 23.30
N ARG A 255 0.26 3.17 24.14
CA ARG A 255 -1.09 2.74 23.76
C ARG A 255 -2.05 3.85 23.35
N ASP A 256 -1.82 5.06 23.84
CA ASP A 256 -2.67 6.22 23.55
C ASP A 256 -2.58 6.66 22.08
N TRP A 257 -1.45 6.40 21.41
CA TRP A 257 -1.22 6.80 20.02
C TRP A 257 -1.10 5.63 19.05
N PHE A 258 -0.67 4.46 19.54
CA PHE A 258 -0.46 3.29 18.72
C PHE A 258 -1.39 2.16 19.12
N ALA A 259 -1.99 1.46 18.15
CA ALA A 259 -2.75 0.24 18.39
C ALA A 259 -2.03 -0.96 17.79
N LEU A 260 -2.04 -2.09 18.49
CA LEU A 260 -1.39 -3.33 18.08
C LEU A 260 -2.46 -4.40 17.87
N TYR A 261 -2.39 -5.11 16.75
CA TYR A 261 -3.31 -6.20 16.43
C TYR A 261 -2.53 -7.44 16.03
N ASP A 262 -2.84 -8.57 16.64
CA ASP A 262 -2.32 -9.87 16.22
C ASP A 262 -3.04 -10.32 14.94
N TYR A 263 -2.27 -10.77 13.94
CA TYR A 263 -2.79 -11.39 12.73
C TYR A 263 -2.38 -12.86 12.58
N GLY A 264 -1.83 -13.46 13.64
CA GLY A 264 -1.48 -14.87 13.76
C GLY A 264 -0.03 -15.18 13.36
N SER A 265 0.49 -14.56 12.30
CA SER A 265 1.90 -14.68 11.89
C SER A 265 2.74 -13.43 12.14
N GLY A 266 2.18 -12.46 12.88
CA GLY A 266 2.80 -11.17 13.14
C GLY A 266 1.89 -10.17 13.82
N LEU A 267 2.35 -8.93 13.86
CA LEU A 267 1.63 -7.79 14.45
C LEU A 267 1.37 -6.70 13.41
N ILE A 268 0.17 -6.11 13.45
CA ILE A 268 -0.11 -4.84 12.79
C ILE A 268 -0.01 -3.72 13.82
N ILE A 269 0.81 -2.72 13.52
CA ILE A 269 0.91 -1.46 14.24
C ILE A 269 0.07 -0.41 13.49
N GLN A 270 -0.88 0.20 14.18
CA GLN A 270 -1.61 1.38 13.74
C GLN A 270 -1.04 2.63 14.40
N ALA A 271 -0.58 3.60 13.62
CA ALA A 271 0.04 4.84 14.04
C ALA A 271 -0.94 6.03 14.04
N GLY A 272 -1.73 6.13 15.11
CA GLY A 272 -2.71 7.18 15.32
C GLY A 272 -4.07 6.97 14.64
N PRO A 273 -4.96 7.97 14.77
CA PRO A 273 -6.38 7.77 14.47
C PRO A 273 -6.71 7.74 12.98
N LYS A 274 -5.84 8.27 12.11
CA LYS A 274 -6.08 8.36 10.66
C LYS A 274 -4.79 8.33 9.85
N PRO A 275 -4.86 8.02 8.54
CA PRO A 275 -3.74 8.14 7.63
C PRO A 275 -3.10 9.54 7.67
N GLU A 276 -1.78 9.59 7.82
CA GLU A 276 -1.01 10.83 7.99
C GLU A 276 -0.27 11.18 6.70
N ALA A 277 -0.57 12.35 6.11
CA ALA A 277 0.04 12.77 4.84
C ALA A 277 1.46 13.33 5.01
N ALA A 278 1.80 13.78 6.22
CA ALA A 278 3.07 14.37 6.62
C ALA A 278 3.64 15.38 5.58
N PRO A 279 3.00 16.55 5.40
CA PRO A 279 3.49 17.59 4.51
C PRO A 279 4.94 17.97 4.80
N SER A 280 5.73 18.17 3.74
CA SER A 280 7.18 18.39 3.83
C SER A 280 7.57 19.70 4.51
N ASP A 281 6.67 20.68 4.50
CA ASP A 281 6.78 22.00 5.12
C ASP A 281 6.36 22.01 6.60
N LEU A 282 5.88 20.88 7.13
CA LEU A 282 5.54 20.70 8.53
C LEU A 282 6.54 19.76 9.24
N PRO A 283 6.70 19.89 10.57
CA PRO A 283 7.55 18.99 11.34
C PRO A 283 7.09 17.52 11.23
N MET A 284 8.02 16.58 10.96
CA MET A 284 7.69 15.17 10.75
C MET A 284 6.89 14.57 11.91
N PRO A 285 5.79 13.83 11.69
CA PRO A 285 4.99 13.27 12.77
C PRO A 285 5.77 12.22 13.59
N ALA A 286 5.76 12.33 14.92
CA ALA A 286 6.32 11.35 15.84
C ALA A 286 5.68 9.98 15.66
N ARG A 287 4.39 9.93 15.31
CA ARG A 287 3.70 8.68 14.96
C ARG A 287 4.28 7.94 13.76
N LEU A 288 5.02 8.60 12.86
CA LEU A 288 5.72 7.93 11.75
C LEU A 288 7.22 7.77 12.04
N VAL A 289 7.83 8.73 12.72
CA VAL A 289 9.25 8.70 13.06
C VAL A 289 9.57 7.60 14.08
N LEU A 290 8.79 7.46 15.15
CA LEU A 290 9.08 6.47 16.21
C LEU A 290 9.01 5.02 15.69
N PRO A 291 7.97 4.58 14.95
CA PRO A 291 7.99 3.26 14.32
C PRO A 291 9.12 3.11 13.30
N ASN A 292 9.42 4.14 12.51
CA ASN A 292 10.52 4.07 11.54
C ASN A 292 11.86 3.81 12.23
N MET A 293 12.13 4.50 13.34
CA MET A 293 13.35 4.30 14.12
C MET A 293 13.38 2.92 14.77
N LEU A 294 12.26 2.45 15.33
CA LEU A 294 12.15 1.12 15.93
C LEU A 294 12.41 -0.01 14.93
N PHE A 295 11.85 0.09 13.71
CA PHE A 295 11.99 -0.94 12.67
C PHE A 295 13.18 -0.69 11.72
N LYS A 296 14.06 0.27 12.02
CA LYS A 296 15.18 0.66 11.15
C LYS A 296 16.10 -0.51 10.82
N GLU A 297 16.37 -1.40 11.78
CA GLU A 297 17.26 -2.55 11.63
C GLU A 297 16.69 -3.66 10.71
N VAL A 298 15.36 -3.78 10.65
CA VAL A 298 14.66 -4.76 9.80
C VAL A 298 14.21 -4.16 8.46
N ARG A 299 14.51 -2.88 8.22
CA ARG A 299 14.19 -2.19 6.97
C ARG A 299 15.12 -2.65 5.85
N THR A 300 14.55 -2.84 4.66
CA THR A 300 15.35 -3.12 3.46
C THR A 300 16.30 -1.96 3.16
N LYS A 301 17.51 -2.30 2.68
CA LYS A 301 18.54 -1.30 2.37
C LYS A 301 18.32 -0.62 1.01
N LYS A 302 17.67 -1.32 0.08
CA LYS A 302 17.43 -0.87 -1.30
C LYS A 302 16.08 -1.37 -1.77
N VAL A 303 15.41 -0.59 -2.59
CA VAL A 303 14.13 -0.93 -3.20
C VAL A 303 14.01 -0.33 -4.59
N SER A 304 13.34 -1.03 -5.50
CA SER A 304 12.99 -0.49 -6.82
C SER A 304 11.62 0.18 -6.72
N LEU A 305 11.59 1.51 -6.57
CA LEU A 305 10.33 2.26 -6.54
C LEU A 305 9.86 2.53 -7.98
N HIS A 306 10.69 3.21 -8.77
CA HIS A 306 10.39 3.61 -10.14
C HIS A 306 11.27 2.92 -11.18
N ARG A 307 10.81 2.88 -12.43
CA ARG A 307 11.67 2.53 -13.57
C ARG A 307 12.61 3.69 -13.89
N ALA A 308 13.67 3.38 -14.64
CA ALA A 308 14.58 4.39 -15.15
C ALA A 308 13.84 5.46 -15.97
N SER A 309 14.31 6.70 -15.85
CA SER A 309 13.84 7.84 -16.64
C SER A 309 14.29 7.70 -18.09
N ILE A 310 13.43 8.05 -19.06
CA ILE A 310 13.78 8.04 -20.48
C ILE A 310 14.09 9.47 -20.98
N ASP A 311 13.27 10.45 -20.58
CA ASP A 311 13.32 11.83 -21.05
C ASP A 311 13.81 12.82 -19.96
N GLY A 312 14.34 12.31 -18.84
CA GLY A 312 14.81 13.13 -17.72
C GLY A 312 13.70 13.54 -16.75
N GLU A 313 12.50 12.95 -16.87
CA GLU A 313 11.39 13.17 -15.95
C GLU A 313 11.73 12.73 -14.51
N PRO A 314 11.13 13.37 -13.48
CA PRO A 314 11.35 13.01 -12.08
C PRO A 314 11.10 11.52 -11.81
N ARG A 315 12.02 10.87 -11.08
CA ARG A 315 11.91 9.46 -10.69
C ARG A 315 12.53 9.22 -9.32
N LEU A 316 11.92 8.33 -8.55
CA LEU A 316 12.51 7.78 -7.33
C LEU A 316 13.37 6.55 -7.69
N ILE A 317 14.57 6.82 -8.21
CA ILE A 317 15.60 5.82 -8.54
C ILE A 317 16.92 6.15 -7.86
N GLY A 318 17.77 5.14 -7.66
CA GLY A 318 19.10 5.32 -7.06
C GLY A 318 19.03 6.07 -5.72
N TRP A 319 19.76 7.17 -5.62
CA TRP A 319 19.82 8.00 -4.42
C TRP A 319 18.44 8.52 -3.97
N ALA A 320 17.55 8.93 -4.88
CA ALA A 320 16.23 9.43 -4.52
C ALA A 320 15.34 8.35 -3.86
N ALA A 321 15.44 7.09 -4.34
CA ALA A 321 14.76 5.97 -3.70
C ALA A 321 15.32 5.69 -2.29
N GLU A 322 16.64 5.80 -2.12
CA GLU A 322 17.29 5.63 -0.81
C GLU A 322 16.90 6.75 0.17
N GLN A 323 16.77 7.99 -0.29
CA GLN A 323 16.28 9.08 0.56
C GLN A 323 14.82 8.88 0.94
N TRP A 324 13.98 8.41 0.01
CA TRP A 324 12.59 8.11 0.32
C TRP A 324 12.47 7.01 1.39
N LEU A 325 13.31 5.97 1.34
CA LEU A 325 13.37 4.95 2.40
C LEU A 325 13.73 5.54 3.77
N LYS A 326 14.66 6.51 3.80
CA LYS A 326 15.20 7.15 5.00
C LYS A 326 14.46 8.43 5.40
N ARG A 327 13.34 8.76 4.77
CA ARG A 327 12.67 10.07 4.91
C ARG A 327 12.20 10.41 6.33
N PHE A 328 12.11 9.40 7.21
CA PHE A 328 11.76 9.53 8.63
C PHE A 328 12.93 9.22 9.57
N ASP A 329 14.14 9.03 9.04
CA ASP A 329 15.33 8.82 9.85
C ASP A 329 15.67 10.12 10.57
N ILE A 330 15.98 9.99 11.85
CA ILE A 330 16.48 11.05 12.71
C ILE A 330 17.77 10.56 13.39
N ASP A 331 18.52 11.49 13.95
CA ASP A 331 19.63 11.12 14.84
C ASP A 331 19.08 10.51 16.14
N GLU A 332 19.78 9.54 16.73
CA GLU A 332 19.34 8.88 17.97
C GLU A 332 19.24 9.86 19.14
N SER A 333 20.04 10.93 19.17
CA SER A 333 19.92 11.99 20.18
C SER A 333 18.57 12.73 20.12
N GLN A 334 17.86 12.66 18.99
CA GLN A 334 16.55 13.29 18.80
C GLN A 334 15.38 12.38 19.21
N LEU A 335 15.61 11.11 19.56
CA LEU A 335 14.52 10.17 19.88
C LEU A 335 13.66 10.67 21.06
N MET A 336 14.29 11.23 22.09
CA MET A 336 13.56 11.76 23.26
C MET A 336 12.70 12.98 22.89
N SER A 337 13.16 13.86 22.00
CA SER A 337 12.37 15.02 21.58
C SER A 337 11.13 14.60 20.79
N TYR A 338 11.23 13.54 19.97
CA TYR A 338 10.08 12.96 19.28
C TYR A 338 9.13 12.21 20.22
N LYS A 339 9.63 11.55 21.28
CA LYS A 339 8.78 10.99 22.35
C LYS A 339 8.00 12.10 23.08
N MET A 340 8.61 13.25 23.35
CA MET A 340 7.92 14.41 23.91
C MET A 340 6.90 14.99 22.93
N LYS A 341 7.27 15.17 21.66
CA LYS A 341 6.37 15.65 20.60
C LYS A 341 5.12 14.78 20.45
N LEU A 342 5.25 13.46 20.61
CA LEU A 342 4.13 12.53 20.55
C LEU A 342 2.99 12.93 21.51
N LEU A 343 3.32 13.52 22.67
CA LEU A 343 2.33 13.90 23.69
C LEU A 343 1.29 14.91 23.17
N ASP A 344 1.68 15.73 22.19
CA ASP A 344 0.83 16.74 21.57
C ASP A 344 0.12 16.24 20.30
N GLU A 345 0.43 15.02 19.84
CA GLU A 345 -0.20 14.45 18.66
C GLU A 345 -1.57 13.82 18.96
N PRO A 346 -2.49 13.78 17.97
CA PRO A 346 -3.80 13.18 18.15
C PRO A 346 -3.74 11.74 18.65
N LYS A 347 -4.43 11.48 19.76
CA LYS A 347 -4.60 10.15 20.35
C LYS A 347 -5.61 9.32 19.57
N LEU A 348 -5.51 8.01 19.73
CA LEU A 348 -6.54 7.07 19.29
C LEU A 348 -7.83 7.30 20.06
N THR A 349 -8.95 7.16 19.38
CA THR A 349 -10.30 7.21 19.96
C THR A 349 -10.99 5.85 19.76
N LYS A 350 -12.11 5.63 20.44
CA LYS A 350 -12.93 4.41 20.22
C LYS A 350 -13.40 4.28 18.76
N ALA A 351 -13.61 5.41 18.07
CA ALA A 351 -14.04 5.42 16.67
C ALA A 351 -12.90 5.11 15.68
N SER A 352 -11.65 5.35 16.08
CA SER A 352 -10.49 5.16 15.21
C SER A 352 -9.80 3.80 15.39
N ILE A 353 -10.29 2.94 16.28
CA ILE A 353 -9.69 1.64 16.59
C ILE A 353 -10.68 0.51 16.33
N ARG A 354 -10.15 -0.62 15.89
CA ARG A 354 -10.91 -1.88 15.83
C ARG A 354 -10.94 -2.55 17.21
N SER A 355 -11.94 -3.38 17.45
CA SER A 355 -11.94 -4.34 18.56
C SER A 355 -10.79 -5.34 18.46
N GLY A 356 -10.43 -5.99 19.57
CA GLY A 356 -9.39 -7.03 19.59
C GLY A 356 -7.95 -6.49 19.48
N ARG A 357 -7.72 -5.29 20.00
CA ARG A 357 -6.39 -4.70 20.16
C ARG A 357 -5.67 -5.33 21.36
N LEU A 358 -4.38 -5.64 21.19
CA LEU A 358 -3.49 -6.19 22.22
C LEU A 358 -3.13 -5.19 23.33
#